data_AF-A0A067M2E5-F1
#
_entry.id   AF-A0A067M2E5-F1
#
_cell.length_a   1.000
_cell.length_b   1.000
_cell.length_c   1.000
_cell.angle_alpha   90.00
_cell.angle_beta   90.00
_cell.angle_gamma   90.00
#
_symmetry.space_group_name_H-M   'P 1'
#
loop_
_entity.id
_entity.type
_entity.pdbx_description
1 polymer ?
#
loop_
_entity_poly.entity_id
_entity_poly.type
_entity_poly.pdbx_seq_one_letter_code
_entity_poly.pdbx_strand_id
1 'polypeptide(L)'
;MGGHAFKSHAGITFPRMQPPTYLALKQHCVSRLRKLYLHVVVPPEAPEKATYGDLDLIVAIPLDGPESGVNVRDSVGAALGAELSFSENAHLGNFALALSTIAVDADSADSGDDGGHGDSFGLGEGVYAQVDVRQCELDELGMALLMSSYGDMGMIMSLLFRLHGLHLGTKGLKLKTPQGTLPLSTDAQAILAFLGLSPEPYTGEDHVFRTRASAFDWIATSPFFRPQRFRAKIEQCLKRYKRLANREMFQAFINYLDEGIEADFWGSGKSELNGDGEDVDKDKDKERTINKALDFFEARAAYEALVGSSGLPLGTKWMEVLRPNEQDLH
;
A
#
# COMPACT_ATOMS: atom_id res chain seq x y z
N MET A 1 1.64 -11.78 -7.12
CA MET A 1 1.25 -13.13 -7.58
C MET A 1 -0.22 -13.00 -7.93
N GLY A 2 -0.59 -13.05 -9.21
CA GLY A 2 -1.98 -12.95 -9.63
C GLY A 2 -2.76 -14.25 -9.44
N GLY A 3 -4.08 -14.20 -9.58
CA GLY A 3 -4.97 -15.37 -9.52
C GLY A 3 -5.29 -15.85 -8.11
N HIS A 4 -4.85 -15.16 -7.06
CA HIS A 4 -5.09 -15.58 -5.68
C HIS A 4 -6.58 -15.63 -5.32
N ALA A 5 -7.36 -14.69 -5.85
CA ALA A 5 -8.81 -14.64 -5.66
C ALA A 5 -9.54 -15.82 -6.33
N PHE A 6 -8.93 -16.45 -7.34
CA PHE A 6 -9.58 -17.45 -8.19
C PHE A 6 -9.00 -18.86 -8.05
N LYS A 7 -8.18 -19.12 -7.02
CA LYS A 7 -7.48 -20.40 -6.79
C LYS A 7 -8.38 -21.65 -6.78
N SER A 8 -9.66 -21.50 -6.47
CA SER A 8 -10.64 -22.60 -6.44
C SER A 8 -11.18 -22.99 -7.81
N HIS A 9 -10.90 -22.24 -8.87
CA HIS A 9 -11.43 -22.48 -10.21
C HIS A 9 -10.46 -23.35 -11.00
N ALA A 10 -10.89 -24.56 -11.35
CA ALA A 10 -10.12 -25.47 -12.20
C ALA A 10 -10.15 -25.03 -13.67
N GLY A 11 -9.07 -25.27 -14.40
CA GLY A 11 -9.01 -25.02 -15.86
C GLY A 11 -8.76 -23.57 -16.26
N ILE A 12 -8.49 -22.67 -15.30
CA ILE A 12 -8.12 -21.29 -15.59
C ILE A 12 -6.71 -20.98 -15.07
N THR A 13 -6.01 -20.08 -15.75
CA THR A 13 -4.64 -19.67 -15.42
C THR A 13 -4.49 -18.16 -15.43
N PHE A 14 -3.65 -17.65 -14.53
CA PHE A 14 -3.33 -16.23 -14.39
C PHE A 14 -1.81 -16.03 -14.53
N PRO A 15 -1.28 -16.04 -15.77
CA PRO A 15 0.15 -15.90 -15.99
C PRO A 15 0.66 -14.51 -15.58
N ARG A 16 1.96 -14.40 -15.35
CA ARG A 16 2.59 -13.09 -15.20
C ARG A 16 2.54 -12.35 -16.54
N MET A 17 2.07 -11.11 -16.52
CA MET A 17 1.97 -10.23 -17.69
C MET A 17 3.29 -9.48 -17.92
N GLN A 18 3.70 -9.37 -19.18
CA GLN A 18 4.78 -8.48 -19.60
C GLN A 18 4.28 -7.03 -19.69
N PRO A 19 5.18 -6.03 -19.68
CA PRO A 19 4.77 -4.62 -19.69
C PRO A 19 3.77 -4.24 -20.79
N PRO A 20 3.91 -4.68 -22.06
CA PRO A 20 2.94 -4.33 -23.11
C PRO A 20 1.52 -4.84 -22.80
N THR A 21 1.38 -6.10 -22.38
CA THR A 21 0.09 -6.70 -22.02
C THR A 21 -0.53 -6.01 -20.81
N TYR A 22 0.29 -5.70 -19.79
CA TYR A 22 -0.19 -5.00 -18.60
C TYR A 22 -0.64 -3.57 -18.91
N LEU A 23 0.08 -2.84 -19.77
CA LEU A 23 -0.30 -1.48 -20.18
C LEU A 23 -1.59 -1.47 -21.01
N ALA A 24 -1.76 -2.43 -21.92
CA ALA A 24 -3.01 -2.59 -22.67
C ALA A 24 -4.19 -2.88 -21.74
N LEU A 25 -4.02 -3.80 -20.78
CA LEU A 25 -5.02 -4.08 -19.74
C LEU A 25 -5.36 -2.83 -18.93
N LYS A 26 -4.33 -2.09 -18.47
CA LYS A 26 -4.49 -0.84 -17.71
C LYS A 26 -5.30 0.18 -18.50
N GLN A 27 -4.97 0.41 -19.76
CA GLN A 27 -5.69 1.34 -20.63
C GLN A 27 -7.15 0.89 -20.85
N HIS A 28 -7.37 -0.39 -21.14
CA HIS A 28 -8.69 -0.98 -21.29
C HIS A 28 -9.55 -0.72 -20.04
N CYS A 29 -9.08 -1.14 -18.85
CA CYS A 29 -9.81 -1.00 -17.60
C CYS A 29 -10.09 0.46 -17.25
N VAL A 30 -9.07 1.34 -17.33
CA VAL A 30 -9.22 2.77 -17.01
C VAL A 30 -10.23 3.43 -17.94
N SER A 31 -10.18 3.16 -19.25
CA SER A 31 -11.10 3.77 -20.22
C SER A 31 -12.57 3.40 -19.98
N ARG A 32 -12.82 2.16 -19.52
CA ARG A 32 -14.18 1.67 -19.25
C ARG A 32 -14.69 2.13 -17.89
N LEU A 33 -13.84 2.11 -16.87
CA LEU A 33 -14.20 2.57 -15.53
C LEU A 33 -14.45 4.07 -15.46
N ARG A 34 -13.79 4.89 -16.29
CA ARG A 34 -14.05 6.34 -16.39
C ARG A 34 -15.45 6.68 -16.90
N LYS A 35 -16.17 5.72 -17.47
CA LYS A 35 -17.57 5.87 -17.85
C LYS A 35 -18.53 5.64 -16.68
N LEU A 36 -18.03 5.10 -15.56
CA LEU A 36 -18.80 4.79 -14.35
C LEU A 36 -18.42 5.67 -13.17
N TYR A 37 -17.16 6.10 -13.08
CA TYR A 37 -16.61 6.84 -11.95
C TYR A 37 -15.88 8.10 -12.41
N LEU A 38 -16.02 9.17 -11.62
CA LEU A 38 -15.28 10.42 -11.84
C LEU A 38 -13.79 10.24 -11.55
N HIS A 39 -13.45 9.51 -10.49
CA HIS A 39 -12.07 9.21 -10.13
C HIS A 39 -11.77 7.74 -10.40
N VAL A 40 -10.79 7.50 -11.26
CA VAL A 40 -10.21 6.18 -11.53
C VAL A 40 -8.71 6.32 -11.48
N VAL A 41 -8.10 5.70 -10.48
CA VAL A 41 -6.68 5.80 -10.20
C VAL A 41 -6.07 4.41 -10.19
N VAL A 42 -4.90 4.29 -10.81
CA VAL A 42 -4.07 3.08 -10.73
C VAL A 42 -2.90 3.43 -9.83
N PRO A 43 -2.76 2.78 -8.65
CA PRO A 43 -1.62 3.01 -7.79
C PRO A 43 -0.31 2.78 -8.56
N PRO A 44 0.69 3.67 -8.41
CA PRO A 44 2.03 3.46 -8.94
C PRO A 44 2.55 2.07 -8.58
N GLU A 45 3.11 1.39 -9.56
CA GLU A 45 3.68 0.06 -9.37
C GLU A 45 5.00 0.12 -8.62
N ALA A 46 5.42 -1.00 -8.03
CA ALA A 46 6.78 -1.10 -7.49
C ALA A 46 7.80 -0.79 -8.61
N PRO A 47 8.82 0.05 -8.35
CA PRO A 47 9.82 0.36 -9.36
C PRO A 47 10.60 -0.89 -9.76
N GLU A 48 11.10 -0.92 -11.00
CA GLU A 48 11.88 -2.04 -11.57
C GLU A 48 11.11 -3.37 -11.74
N LYS A 49 9.78 -3.35 -11.56
CA LYS A 49 8.94 -4.56 -11.72
C LYS A 49 8.97 -5.04 -13.17
N ALA A 50 9.61 -6.19 -13.40
CA ALA A 50 9.77 -6.77 -14.74
C ALA A 50 8.49 -7.41 -15.29
N THR A 51 7.63 -7.93 -14.41
CA THR A 51 6.36 -8.58 -14.78
C THR A 51 5.27 -8.28 -13.77
N TYR A 52 4.01 -8.41 -14.16
CA TYR A 52 2.82 -8.05 -13.37
C TYR A 52 1.94 -9.28 -13.14
N GLY A 53 1.20 -9.34 -12.03
CA GLY A 53 0.34 -10.49 -11.73
C GLY A 53 -1.13 -10.15 -11.82
N ASP A 54 -1.43 -8.93 -11.46
CA ASP A 54 -2.71 -8.33 -11.19
C ASP A 54 -2.63 -6.86 -11.60
N LEU A 55 -3.79 -6.25 -11.78
CA LEU A 55 -3.96 -4.81 -11.93
C LEU A 55 -4.89 -4.31 -10.82
N ASP A 56 -4.36 -3.49 -9.92
CA ASP A 56 -5.13 -2.81 -8.88
C ASP A 56 -5.65 -1.46 -9.39
N LEU A 57 -6.93 -1.17 -9.14
CA LEU A 57 -7.54 0.13 -9.37
C LEU A 57 -8.29 0.61 -8.14
N ILE A 58 -8.27 1.93 -7.92
CA ILE A 58 -9.09 2.60 -6.92
C ILE A 58 -10.06 3.52 -7.66
N VAL A 59 -11.34 3.43 -7.31
CA VAL A 59 -12.40 4.26 -7.89
C VAL A 59 -13.16 5.02 -6.81
N ALA A 60 -13.56 6.25 -7.11
CA ALA A 60 -14.37 7.08 -6.23
C ALA A 60 -15.36 7.93 -7.05
N ILE A 61 -16.48 8.27 -6.41
CA ILE A 61 -17.58 9.07 -6.97
C ILE A 61 -18.22 8.42 -8.22
N PRO A 62 -19.27 7.59 -8.03
CA PRO A 62 -20.08 7.08 -9.13
C PRO A 62 -20.75 8.22 -9.92
N LEU A 63 -20.77 8.13 -11.25
CA LEU A 63 -21.36 9.15 -12.12
C LEU A 63 -22.90 9.18 -12.06
N ASP A 64 -23.54 8.03 -11.82
CA ASP A 64 -25.01 7.91 -11.71
C ASP A 64 -25.54 8.33 -10.32
N GLY A 65 -24.70 8.97 -9.50
CA GLY A 65 -25.04 9.47 -8.17
C GLY A 65 -24.83 8.44 -7.05
N PRO A 66 -24.70 8.91 -5.79
CA PRO A 66 -24.38 8.08 -4.63
C PRO A 66 -25.51 7.10 -4.23
N GLU A 67 -26.76 7.38 -4.62
CA GLU A 67 -27.92 6.53 -4.33
C GLU A 67 -28.14 5.40 -5.33
N SER A 68 -27.34 5.35 -6.41
CA SER A 68 -27.51 4.37 -7.49
C SER A 68 -27.36 2.91 -7.03
N GLY A 69 -26.86 2.67 -5.81
CA GLY A 69 -26.73 1.32 -5.27
C GLY A 69 -25.90 0.41 -6.17
N VAL A 70 -25.04 1.00 -7.01
CA VAL A 70 -24.24 0.31 -8.01
C VAL A 70 -23.45 -0.77 -7.30
N ASN A 71 -23.88 -2.00 -7.50
CA ASN A 71 -23.11 -3.14 -7.05
C ASN A 71 -21.82 -3.13 -7.85
N VAL A 72 -20.72 -2.74 -7.19
CA VAL A 72 -19.38 -2.68 -7.78
C VAL A 72 -19.14 -3.93 -8.61
N ARG A 73 -19.48 -5.11 -8.08
CA ARG A 73 -19.27 -6.38 -8.78
C ARG A 73 -20.00 -6.46 -10.12
N ASP A 74 -21.28 -6.09 -10.17
CA ASP A 74 -22.12 -6.35 -11.35
C ASP A 74 -21.85 -5.29 -12.43
N SER A 75 -21.86 -4.01 -12.07
CA SER A 75 -21.67 -2.93 -13.03
C SER A 75 -20.22 -2.82 -13.49
N VAL A 76 -19.23 -2.96 -12.59
CA VAL A 76 -17.82 -2.98 -13.00
C VAL A 76 -17.51 -4.25 -13.79
N GLY A 77 -17.98 -5.42 -13.34
CA GLY A 77 -17.77 -6.67 -14.05
C GLY A 77 -18.30 -6.61 -15.48
N ALA A 78 -19.54 -6.12 -15.67
CA ALA A 78 -20.13 -5.94 -16.99
C ALA A 78 -19.37 -4.91 -17.83
N ALA A 79 -18.99 -3.77 -17.25
CA ALA A 79 -18.25 -2.74 -17.96
C ALA A 79 -16.87 -3.21 -18.41
N LEU A 80 -16.17 -4.00 -17.59
CA LEU A 80 -14.86 -4.57 -17.89
C LEU A 80 -14.92 -5.80 -18.81
N GLY A 81 -16.11 -6.35 -19.09
CA GLY A 81 -16.24 -7.62 -19.81
C GLY A 81 -15.64 -8.79 -19.04
N ALA A 82 -15.74 -8.77 -17.71
CA ALA A 82 -15.23 -9.82 -16.85
C ALA A 82 -16.04 -11.12 -17.04
N GLU A 83 -15.35 -12.23 -17.28
CA GLU A 83 -16.00 -13.54 -17.41
C GLU A 83 -16.24 -14.18 -16.04
N LEU A 84 -15.39 -13.87 -15.06
CA LEU A 84 -15.57 -14.24 -13.67
C LEU A 84 -15.43 -13.01 -12.78
N SER A 85 -16.24 -12.94 -11.73
CA SER A 85 -16.15 -11.90 -10.72
C SER A 85 -16.36 -12.48 -9.32
N PHE A 86 -15.55 -12.03 -8.38
CA PHE A 86 -15.60 -12.39 -6.97
C PHE A 86 -15.48 -11.13 -6.13
N SER A 87 -16.20 -11.06 -5.01
CA SER A 87 -16.16 -9.91 -4.12
C SER A 87 -16.20 -10.39 -2.68
N GLU A 88 -15.21 -9.97 -1.89
CA GLU A 88 -15.17 -10.26 -0.45
C GLU A 88 -16.07 -9.32 0.34
N ASN A 89 -16.30 -8.11 -0.18
CA ASN A 89 -17.15 -7.09 0.41
C ASN A 89 -17.60 -6.08 -0.66
N ALA A 90 -18.62 -5.28 -0.37
CA ALA A 90 -19.23 -4.33 -1.31
C ALA A 90 -18.27 -3.33 -1.96
N HIS A 91 -17.09 -3.10 -1.38
CA HIS A 91 -16.11 -2.12 -1.83
C HIS A 91 -14.93 -2.74 -2.58
N LEU A 92 -14.81 -4.06 -2.64
CA LEU A 92 -13.72 -4.75 -3.32
C LEU A 92 -14.26 -5.80 -4.29
N GLY A 93 -14.01 -5.59 -5.57
CA GLY A 93 -14.26 -6.56 -6.64
C GLY A 93 -12.96 -7.11 -7.19
N ASN A 94 -12.90 -8.43 -7.42
CA ASN A 94 -11.84 -9.13 -8.11
C ASN A 94 -12.45 -9.68 -9.39
N PHE A 95 -11.81 -9.43 -10.53
CA PHE A 95 -12.34 -9.73 -11.86
C PHE A 95 -11.33 -10.54 -12.66
N ALA A 96 -11.81 -11.52 -13.42
CA ALA A 96 -11.01 -12.26 -14.40
C ALA A 96 -11.42 -11.80 -15.80
N LEU A 97 -10.46 -11.22 -16.52
CA LEU A 97 -10.63 -10.77 -17.90
C LEU A 97 -9.81 -11.67 -18.82
N ALA A 98 -10.43 -12.20 -19.87
CA ALA A 98 -9.73 -13.03 -20.85
C ALA A 98 -8.66 -12.20 -21.57
N LEU A 99 -7.41 -12.68 -21.57
CA LEU A 99 -6.30 -11.94 -22.19
C LEU A 99 -6.44 -11.82 -23.72
N SER A 100 -7.14 -12.75 -24.37
CA SER A 100 -7.46 -12.68 -25.80
C SER A 100 -8.29 -11.43 -26.15
N THR A 101 -9.23 -11.04 -25.30
CA THR A 101 -10.09 -9.87 -25.53
C THR A 101 -9.33 -8.55 -25.40
N ILE A 102 -8.33 -8.49 -24.53
CA ILE A 102 -7.54 -7.28 -24.27
C ILE A 102 -6.58 -6.97 -25.43
N ALA A 103 -6.05 -8.00 -26.10
CA ALA A 103 -5.16 -7.83 -27.25
C ALA A 103 -5.89 -7.21 -28.46
N VAL A 104 -7.16 -7.56 -28.69
CA VAL A 104 -7.97 -7.04 -29.81
C VAL A 104 -8.30 -5.55 -29.66
N ASP A 105 -8.50 -5.08 -28.43
CA ASP A 105 -8.78 -3.67 -28.14
C ASP A 105 -7.52 -2.77 -28.30
N ALA A 106 -6.32 -3.34 -28.22
CA ALA A 106 -5.07 -2.59 -28.40
C ALA A 106 -4.78 -2.32 -29.89
N ASP A 107 -5.00 -3.30 -30.76
CA ASP A 107 -4.75 -3.18 -32.21
C ASP A 107 -5.79 -2.29 -32.91
N SER A 108 -7.02 -2.24 -32.40
CA SER A 108 -8.11 -1.43 -32.99
C SER A 108 -8.05 0.06 -32.63
N ALA A 109 -7.17 0.46 -31.70
CA ALA A 109 -6.91 1.87 -31.39
C ALA A 109 -5.82 2.50 -32.27
N ASP A 110 -5.07 1.69 -33.03
CA ASP A 110 -4.00 2.13 -33.92
C ASP A 110 -4.03 1.34 -35.23
N SER A 111 -4.94 1.69 -36.14
CA SER A 111 -4.78 1.29 -37.54
C SER A 111 -5.42 2.30 -38.48
N GLY A 112 -4.58 3.20 -38.98
CA GLY A 112 -4.57 3.43 -40.42
C GLY A 112 -4.12 2.14 -41.10
N ASP A 113 -5.03 1.56 -41.86
CA ASP A 113 -4.85 0.61 -42.97
C ASP A 113 -3.43 0.06 -43.21
N ASP A 114 -3.20 -1.21 -42.82
CA ASP A 114 -2.62 -2.20 -43.75
C ASP A 114 -2.99 -3.63 -43.31
N GLY A 115 -3.37 -4.46 -44.27
CA GLY A 115 -4.00 -5.77 -44.11
C GLY A 115 -3.06 -6.90 -43.67
N GLY A 116 -2.49 -6.78 -42.47
CA GLY A 116 -1.79 -7.88 -41.79
C GLY A 116 -2.77 -8.78 -41.04
N HIS A 117 -2.80 -10.08 -41.37
CA HIS A 117 -3.46 -11.08 -40.53
C HIS A 117 -2.96 -10.96 -39.08
N GLY A 118 -3.81 -10.45 -38.20
CA GLY A 118 -3.54 -10.31 -36.78
C GLY A 118 -3.21 -11.68 -36.20
N ASP A 119 -1.94 -11.90 -35.94
CA ASP A 119 -1.47 -13.02 -35.13
C ASP A 119 -1.96 -12.75 -33.71
N SER A 120 -3.19 -13.18 -33.46
CA SER A 120 -3.80 -13.18 -32.14
C SER A 120 -2.80 -13.91 -31.26
N PHE A 121 -2.14 -13.21 -30.32
CA PHE A 121 -1.24 -13.81 -29.34
C PHE A 121 -1.87 -15.15 -28.93
N GLY A 122 -1.21 -16.27 -29.24
CA GLY A 122 -1.74 -17.65 -29.16
C GLY A 122 -2.08 -18.10 -27.75
N LEU A 123 -2.89 -17.33 -27.05
CA LEU A 123 -3.40 -17.51 -25.72
C LEU A 123 -4.62 -18.41 -25.88
N GLY A 124 -4.45 -19.67 -25.46
CA GLY A 124 -5.55 -20.63 -25.45
C GLY A 124 -6.71 -20.16 -24.56
N GLU A 125 -7.87 -20.81 -24.72
CA GLU A 125 -8.98 -20.66 -23.79
C GLU A 125 -8.50 -20.90 -22.34
N GLY A 126 -9.05 -20.15 -21.39
CA GLY A 126 -8.72 -20.32 -19.98
C GLY A 126 -7.55 -19.48 -19.46
N VAL A 127 -7.05 -18.49 -20.22
CA VAL A 127 -5.97 -17.58 -19.79
C VAL A 127 -6.51 -16.19 -19.49
N TYR A 128 -6.37 -15.75 -18.23
CA TYR A 128 -6.97 -14.52 -17.72
C TYR A 128 -5.94 -13.59 -17.06
N ALA A 129 -6.28 -12.30 -17.02
CA ALA A 129 -5.70 -11.34 -16.10
C ALA A 129 -6.62 -11.15 -14.89
N GLN A 130 -6.04 -11.01 -13.70
CA GLN A 130 -6.76 -10.58 -12.51
C GLN A 130 -6.77 -9.05 -12.45
N VAL A 131 -7.94 -8.47 -12.25
CA VAL A 131 -8.13 -7.03 -12.03
C VAL A 131 -8.86 -6.84 -10.70
N ASP A 132 -8.27 -6.08 -9.81
CA ASP A 132 -8.84 -5.80 -8.49
C ASP A 132 -9.29 -4.33 -8.47
N VAL A 133 -10.57 -4.09 -8.19
CA VAL A 133 -11.15 -2.75 -8.14
C VAL A 133 -11.66 -2.48 -6.74
N ARG A 134 -11.07 -1.48 -6.09
CA ARG A 134 -11.49 -0.97 -4.79
C ARG A 134 -12.29 0.31 -4.98
N GLN A 135 -13.55 0.32 -4.55
CA GLN A 135 -14.31 1.54 -4.37
C GLN A 135 -14.00 2.15 -3.00
N CYS A 136 -13.79 3.46 -2.94
CA CYS A 136 -13.66 4.20 -1.70
C CYS A 136 -14.42 5.53 -1.76
N GLU A 137 -14.60 6.15 -0.60
CA GLU A 137 -15.05 7.53 -0.53
C GLU A 137 -13.95 8.49 -1.02
N LEU A 138 -14.34 9.70 -1.43
CA LEU A 138 -13.38 10.67 -1.98
C LEU A 138 -12.31 11.06 -0.94
N ASP A 139 -12.69 11.21 0.32
CA ASP A 139 -11.79 11.57 1.42
C ASP A 139 -10.81 10.43 1.78
N GLU A 140 -11.15 9.18 1.47
CA GLU A 140 -10.28 8.01 1.66
C GLU A 140 -9.28 7.81 0.50
N LEU A 141 -9.52 8.42 -0.67
CA LEU A 141 -8.74 8.18 -1.89
C LEU A 141 -7.24 8.41 -1.70
N GLY A 142 -6.85 9.50 -1.02
CA GLY A 142 -5.45 9.82 -0.77
C GLY A 142 -4.74 8.76 0.08
N MET A 143 -5.41 8.27 1.13
CA MET A 143 -4.88 7.21 1.98
C MET A 143 -4.85 5.85 1.28
N ALA A 144 -5.88 5.54 0.50
CA ALA A 144 -5.92 4.33 -0.30
C ALA A 144 -4.75 4.30 -1.30
N LEU A 145 -4.47 5.42 -1.97
CA LEU A 145 -3.33 5.57 -2.87
C LEU A 145 -2.01 5.42 -2.13
N LEU A 146 -1.80 6.17 -1.03
CA LEU A 146 -0.58 6.10 -0.23
C LEU A 146 -0.24 4.66 0.20
N MET A 147 -1.26 3.92 0.64
CA MET A 147 -1.07 2.57 1.18
C MET A 147 -0.89 1.47 0.12
N SER A 148 -1.32 1.71 -1.12
CA SER A 148 -1.28 0.72 -2.22
C SER A 148 -0.19 0.99 -3.25
N SER A 149 0.41 2.18 -3.27
CA SER A 149 1.45 2.52 -4.24
C SER A 149 2.80 1.87 -3.91
N TYR A 150 3.62 1.69 -4.94
CA TYR A 150 5.02 1.26 -4.86
C TYR A 150 5.22 -0.09 -4.14
N GLY A 151 4.23 -0.99 -4.26
CA GLY A 151 4.27 -2.33 -3.72
C GLY A 151 4.16 -2.37 -2.18
N ASP A 152 5.29 -2.57 -1.49
CA ASP A 152 5.32 -2.75 -0.03
C ASP A 152 5.53 -1.44 0.74
N MET A 153 5.57 -0.31 0.05
CA MET A 153 5.94 0.97 0.61
C MET A 153 5.02 1.42 1.74
N GLY A 154 3.70 1.35 1.56
CA GLY A 154 2.73 1.63 2.62
C GLY A 154 2.94 0.76 3.86
N MET A 155 3.25 -0.53 3.67
CA MET A 155 3.54 -1.45 4.78
C MET A 155 4.84 -1.12 5.51
N ILE A 156 5.89 -0.79 4.76
CA ILE A 156 7.18 -0.36 5.31
C ILE A 156 6.97 0.91 6.14
N MET A 157 6.25 1.91 5.62
CA MET A 157 5.89 3.11 6.37
C MET A 157 5.06 2.81 7.63
N SER A 158 4.11 1.88 7.56
CA SER A 158 3.37 1.42 8.75
C SER A 158 4.26 0.75 9.79
N LEU A 159 5.38 0.13 9.41
CA LEU A 159 6.36 -0.38 10.37
C LEU A 159 7.19 0.74 10.99
N LEU A 160 7.57 1.75 10.20
CA LEU A 160 8.27 2.94 10.68
C LEU A 160 7.45 3.65 11.77
N PHE A 161 6.16 3.91 11.55
CA PHE A 161 5.28 4.50 12.57
C PHE A 161 5.14 3.63 13.83
N ARG A 162 5.10 2.30 13.66
CA ARG A 162 4.99 1.36 14.77
C ARG A 162 6.21 1.37 15.69
N LEU A 163 7.39 1.76 15.21
CA LEU A 163 8.56 1.99 16.07
C LEU A 163 8.27 3.08 17.11
N HIS A 164 7.44 4.04 16.73
CA HIS A 164 7.15 5.26 17.48
C HIS A 164 5.78 5.25 18.18
N GLY A 165 5.17 4.07 18.34
CA GLY A 165 3.87 3.91 19.01
C GLY A 165 2.65 4.34 18.19
N LEU A 166 2.85 4.72 16.93
CA LEU A 166 1.79 5.17 16.02
C LEU A 166 1.41 4.04 15.05
N HIS A 167 0.19 4.09 14.53
CA HIS A 167 -0.35 3.07 13.64
C HIS A 167 -0.88 3.72 12.37
N LEU A 168 -0.20 3.50 11.25
CA LEU A 168 -0.67 3.89 9.92
C LEU A 168 -1.39 2.72 9.25
N GLY A 169 -2.53 2.99 8.64
CA GLY A 169 -3.24 2.03 7.79
C GLY A 169 -4.14 2.73 6.78
N THR A 170 -5.00 1.98 6.10
CA THR A 170 -5.90 2.49 5.04
C THR A 170 -6.89 3.56 5.53
N LYS A 171 -7.22 3.56 6.82
CA LYS A 171 -8.10 4.55 7.46
C LYS A 171 -7.34 5.73 8.11
N GLY A 172 -6.08 5.93 7.73
CA GLY A 172 -5.24 7.00 8.27
C GLY A 172 -4.33 6.59 9.42
N LEU A 173 -3.82 7.61 10.12
CA LEU A 173 -2.92 7.50 11.25
C LEU A 173 -3.70 7.54 12.56
N LYS A 174 -3.38 6.61 13.47
CA LYS A 174 -4.02 6.49 14.78
C LYS A 174 -3.01 6.20 15.90
N LEU A 175 -3.33 6.66 17.10
CA LEU A 175 -2.66 6.30 18.34
C LEU A 175 -3.50 5.24 19.06
N LYS A 176 -2.91 4.11 19.41
CA LYS A 176 -3.57 3.09 20.23
C LYS A 176 -3.15 3.28 21.68
N THR A 177 -4.13 3.30 22.58
CA THR A 177 -3.96 3.37 24.04
C THR A 177 -4.74 2.23 24.69
N PRO A 178 -4.48 1.90 25.97
CA PRO A 178 -5.31 0.94 26.70
C PRO A 178 -6.78 1.35 26.78
N GLN A 179 -7.07 2.66 26.79
CA GLN A 179 -8.41 3.22 26.92
C GLN A 179 -9.17 3.25 25.59
N GLY A 180 -8.45 3.14 24.46
CA GLY A 180 -9.05 3.14 23.14
C GLY A 180 -8.10 3.56 22.04
N THR A 181 -8.65 3.71 20.84
CA THR A 181 -7.93 4.19 19.66
C THR A 181 -8.30 5.64 19.40
N LEU A 182 -7.30 6.52 19.34
CA LEU A 182 -7.45 7.91 18.96
C LEU A 182 -7.06 8.08 17.47
N PRO A 183 -8.01 8.41 16.57
CA PRO A 183 -7.64 8.83 15.23
C PRO A 183 -6.86 10.15 15.28
N LEU A 184 -5.79 10.26 14.52
CA LEU A 184 -4.94 11.46 14.45
C LEU A 184 -5.16 12.22 13.14
N SER A 185 -5.16 11.51 12.01
CA SER A 185 -5.42 12.13 10.71
C SER A 185 -5.82 11.07 9.68
N THR A 186 -6.68 11.45 8.74
CA THR A 186 -6.97 10.71 7.50
C THR A 186 -6.36 11.41 6.27
N ASP A 187 -5.71 12.56 6.44
CA ASP A 187 -5.06 13.29 5.36
C ASP A 187 -3.65 12.74 5.12
N ALA A 188 -3.48 12.06 3.98
CA ALA A 188 -2.21 11.51 3.55
C ALA A 188 -1.10 12.57 3.47
N GLN A 189 -1.43 13.80 3.04
CA GLN A 189 -0.47 14.90 2.93
C GLN A 189 0.04 15.34 4.30
N ALA A 190 -0.88 15.55 5.25
CA ALA A 190 -0.52 15.89 6.63
C ALA A 190 0.30 14.78 7.30
N ILE A 191 -0.02 13.49 7.03
CA ILE A 191 0.74 12.35 7.55
C ILE A 191 2.16 12.31 6.98
N LEU A 192 2.34 12.54 5.68
CA LEU A 192 3.66 12.63 5.04
C LEU A 192 4.47 13.82 5.58
N ALA A 193 3.83 14.98 5.73
CA ALA A 193 4.44 16.17 6.31
C ALA A 193 4.92 15.91 7.75
N PHE A 194 4.11 15.22 8.57
CA PHE A 194 4.52 14.82 9.91
C PHE A 194 5.75 13.93 9.88
N LEU A 195 5.80 12.95 8.96
CA LEU A 195 6.97 12.09 8.72
C LEU A 195 8.18 12.82 8.15
N GLY A 196 8.08 14.11 7.81
CA GLY A 196 9.14 14.85 7.13
C GLY A 196 9.40 14.38 5.70
N LEU A 197 8.40 13.78 5.05
CA LEU A 197 8.50 13.21 3.72
C LEU A 197 7.79 14.09 2.69
N SER A 198 8.42 14.27 1.52
CA SER A 198 7.82 15.01 0.40
C SER A 198 6.67 14.21 -0.23
N PRO A 199 5.50 14.81 -0.51
CA PRO A 199 4.37 14.13 -1.13
C PRO A 199 4.42 14.04 -2.66
N GLU A 200 5.44 14.63 -3.30
CA GLU A 200 5.62 14.63 -4.75
C GLU A 200 5.50 13.24 -5.40
N PRO A 201 6.02 12.13 -4.80
CA PRO A 201 5.89 10.80 -5.39
C PRO A 201 4.47 10.35 -5.66
N TYR A 202 3.49 10.89 -4.92
CA TYR A 202 2.09 10.49 -5.01
C TYR A 202 1.22 11.49 -5.77
N THR A 203 1.75 12.66 -6.12
CA THR A 203 0.98 13.79 -6.66
C THR A 203 1.42 14.23 -8.05
N GLY A 204 2.60 13.80 -8.53
CA GLY A 204 3.11 14.12 -9.87
C GLY A 204 2.66 13.16 -10.97
N GLU A 205 2.60 13.67 -12.21
CA GLU A 205 2.24 12.92 -13.43
C GLU A 205 3.25 11.80 -13.77
N ASP A 206 4.50 11.92 -13.33
CA ASP A 206 5.63 11.05 -13.74
C ASP A 206 6.06 9.99 -12.72
N HIS A 207 5.32 9.78 -11.62
CA HIS A 207 5.60 8.74 -10.59
C HIS A 207 7.09 8.67 -10.16
N VAL A 208 7.43 9.38 -9.09
CA VAL A 208 8.79 9.88 -8.81
C VAL A 208 9.87 8.80 -8.58
N PHE A 209 9.51 7.54 -8.29
CA PHE A 209 10.50 6.47 -8.07
C PHE A 209 10.74 5.62 -9.32
N ARG A 210 11.94 5.77 -9.90
CA ARG A 210 12.41 4.92 -11.01
C ARG A 210 13.07 3.64 -10.53
N THR A 211 13.65 3.66 -9.33
CA THR A 211 14.38 2.53 -8.74
C THR A 211 13.88 2.25 -7.33
N ARG A 212 14.02 1.00 -6.87
CA ARG A 212 13.68 0.64 -5.49
C ARG A 212 14.52 1.41 -4.48
N ALA A 213 15.81 1.59 -4.78
CA ALA A 213 16.72 2.39 -3.98
C ALA A 213 16.19 3.83 -3.79
N SER A 214 15.72 4.50 -4.85
CA SER A 214 15.18 5.86 -4.73
C SER A 214 13.96 5.96 -3.80
N ALA A 215 13.10 4.93 -3.79
CA ALA A 215 11.98 4.85 -2.85
C ALA A 215 12.45 4.65 -1.40
N PHE A 216 13.48 3.83 -1.20
CA PHE A 216 14.06 3.58 0.12
C PHE A 216 14.81 4.78 0.67
N ASP A 217 15.59 5.47 -0.16
CA ASP A 217 16.28 6.71 0.19
C ASP A 217 15.27 7.78 0.61
N TRP A 218 14.15 7.91 -0.10
CA TRP A 218 13.07 8.80 0.31
C TRP A 218 12.54 8.45 1.71
N ILE A 219 12.26 7.16 2.01
CA ILE A 219 11.85 6.75 3.37
C ILE A 219 12.93 7.11 4.40
N ALA A 220 14.21 6.92 4.03
CA ALA A 220 15.35 7.19 4.90
C ALA A 220 15.55 8.68 5.22
N THR A 221 15.00 9.59 4.41
CA THR A 221 14.99 11.04 4.74
C THR A 221 14.15 11.40 5.96
N SER A 222 13.23 10.51 6.38
CA SER A 222 12.39 10.76 7.54
C SER A 222 13.24 10.92 8.80
N PRO A 223 13.02 11.95 9.65
CA PRO A 223 13.70 12.09 10.94
C PRO A 223 13.37 10.94 11.91
N PHE A 224 12.35 10.13 11.62
CA PHE A 224 11.96 8.94 12.38
C PHE A 224 12.73 7.68 11.96
N PHE A 225 13.46 7.73 10.84
CA PHE A 225 14.19 6.59 10.32
C PHE A 225 15.43 6.30 11.18
N ARG A 226 15.48 5.09 11.74
CA ARG A 226 16.58 4.57 12.56
C ARG A 226 16.91 3.16 12.05
N PRO A 227 17.90 3.00 11.16
CA PRO A 227 18.12 1.75 10.43
C PRO A 227 18.17 0.52 11.33
N GLN A 228 18.95 0.58 12.41
CA GLN A 228 19.15 -0.53 13.34
C GLN A 228 17.86 -0.89 14.09
N ARG A 229 17.13 0.11 14.61
CA ARG A 229 15.84 -0.11 15.30
C ARG A 229 14.78 -0.65 14.34
N PHE A 230 14.76 -0.14 13.11
CA PHE A 230 13.84 -0.57 12.08
C PHE A 230 14.12 -2.02 11.67
N ARG A 231 15.38 -2.38 11.47
CA ARG A 231 15.79 -3.74 11.13
C ARG A 231 15.39 -4.76 12.20
N ALA A 232 15.61 -4.44 13.49
CA ALA A 232 15.17 -5.27 14.60
C ALA A 232 13.64 -5.45 14.63
N LYS A 233 12.88 -4.38 14.32
CA LYS A 233 11.42 -4.45 14.24
C LYS A 233 10.94 -5.33 13.08
N ILE A 234 11.58 -5.24 11.93
CA ILE A 234 11.29 -6.10 10.79
C ILE A 234 11.53 -7.57 11.14
N GLU A 235 12.63 -7.89 11.82
CA GLU A 235 12.91 -9.27 12.25
C GLU A 235 11.81 -9.81 13.17
N GLN A 236 11.35 -8.99 14.13
CA GLN A 236 10.21 -9.33 14.98
C GLN A 236 8.94 -9.59 14.14
N CYS A 237 8.69 -8.77 13.13
CA CYS A 237 7.54 -8.93 12.24
C CYS A 237 7.65 -10.19 11.37
N LEU A 238 8.84 -10.53 10.85
CA LEU A 238 9.06 -11.74 10.05
C LEU A 238 8.83 -13.02 10.85
N LYS A 239 9.18 -13.04 12.14
CA LYS A 239 8.88 -14.17 13.05
C LYS A 239 7.38 -14.44 13.14
N ARG A 240 6.55 -13.40 13.01
CA ARG A 240 5.08 -13.49 13.09
C ARG A 240 4.41 -13.65 11.72
N TYR A 241 4.96 -13.03 10.67
CA TYR A 241 4.32 -12.92 9.36
C TYR A 241 5.21 -13.51 8.26
N LYS A 242 5.27 -14.85 8.23
CA LYS A 242 6.10 -15.61 7.27
C LYS A 242 5.86 -15.22 5.81
N ARG A 243 4.66 -14.77 5.44
CA ARG A 243 4.33 -14.32 4.07
C ARG A 243 5.15 -13.12 3.60
N LEU A 244 5.65 -12.29 4.52
CA LEU A 244 6.48 -11.13 4.19
C LEU A 244 7.87 -11.53 3.68
N ALA A 245 8.34 -12.73 4.06
CA ALA A 245 9.63 -13.25 3.61
C ALA A 245 9.70 -13.46 2.09
N ASN A 246 8.55 -13.61 1.43
CA ASN A 246 8.47 -13.90 0.00
C ASN A 246 8.16 -12.66 -0.85
N ARG A 247 8.01 -11.47 -0.24
CA ARG A 247 7.68 -10.25 -0.98
C ARG A 247 8.95 -9.56 -1.44
N GLU A 248 9.11 -9.44 -2.74
CA GLU A 248 10.35 -8.94 -3.37
C GLU A 248 10.73 -7.53 -2.90
N MET A 249 9.77 -6.59 -2.86
CA MET A 249 10.04 -5.21 -2.43
C MET A 249 10.45 -5.15 -0.97
N PHE A 250 9.81 -5.95 -0.10
CA PHE A 250 10.18 -6.07 1.30
C PHE A 250 11.59 -6.66 1.50
N GLN A 251 11.96 -7.70 0.74
CA GLN A 251 13.31 -8.27 0.80
C GLN A 251 14.37 -7.28 0.32
N ALA A 252 14.11 -6.54 -0.77
CA ALA A 252 14.99 -5.49 -1.24
C ALA A 252 15.21 -4.40 -0.18
N PHE A 253 14.17 -4.04 0.58
CA PHE A 253 14.31 -3.08 1.68
C PHE A 253 15.14 -3.61 2.86
N ILE A 254 15.04 -4.92 3.15
CA ILE A 254 15.90 -5.54 4.18
C ILE A 254 17.36 -5.46 3.76
N ASN A 255 17.68 -5.78 2.51
CA ASN A 255 19.04 -5.67 1.99
C ASN A 255 19.55 -4.22 2.05
N TYR A 256 18.71 -3.26 1.66
CA TYR A 256 19.03 -1.83 1.79
C TYR A 256 19.40 -1.42 3.23
N LEU A 257 18.64 -1.91 4.23
CA LEU A 257 18.96 -1.66 5.63
C LEU A 257 20.28 -2.32 6.05
N ASP A 258 20.50 -3.57 5.65
CA ASP A 258 21.71 -4.32 6.02
C ASP A 258 22.97 -3.66 5.41
N GLU A 259 22.93 -3.24 4.15
CA GLU A 259 24.00 -2.49 3.47
C GLU A 259 24.29 -1.14 4.15
N GLY A 260 23.23 -0.39 4.51
CA GLY A 260 23.38 0.90 5.21
C GLY A 260 23.99 0.74 6.61
N ILE A 261 23.59 -0.30 7.35
CA ILE A 261 24.12 -0.59 8.69
C ILE A 261 25.60 -1.00 8.60
N GLU A 262 25.98 -1.80 7.62
CA GLU A 262 27.39 -2.18 7.41
C GLU A 262 28.25 -0.95 7.08
N ALA A 263 27.77 -0.07 6.20
CA ALA A 263 28.47 1.17 5.84
C ALA A 263 28.70 2.08 7.07
N ASP A 264 27.68 2.24 7.92
CA ASP A 264 27.79 2.99 9.18
C ASP A 264 28.80 2.35 10.14
N PHE A 265 28.79 1.02 10.27
CA PHE A 265 29.67 0.27 11.18
C PHE A 265 31.15 0.38 10.81
N TRP A 266 31.47 0.42 9.51
CA TRP A 266 32.84 0.61 9.04
C TRP A 266 33.25 2.09 8.93
N GLY A 267 32.30 3.01 8.77
CA GLY A 267 32.54 4.46 8.75
C GLY A 267 32.68 5.10 10.13
N SER A 268 32.03 4.53 11.15
CA SER A 268 32.10 4.97 12.54
C SER A 268 32.90 3.94 13.35
N GLY A 269 34.22 4.12 13.45
CA GLY A 269 35.10 3.18 14.16
C GLY A 269 34.52 2.76 15.52
N LYS A 270 34.12 1.48 15.63
CA LYS A 270 33.64 0.75 16.83
C LYS A 270 33.08 1.64 17.96
N SER A 271 31.79 1.95 17.92
CA SER A 271 31.07 2.36 19.13
C SER A 271 30.42 1.13 19.78
N GLU A 272 30.85 0.84 21.01
CA GLU A 272 30.38 -0.26 21.86
C GLU A 272 28.88 -0.17 22.14
N LEU A 273 28.13 -1.23 21.84
CA LEU A 273 26.73 -1.42 22.24
C LEU A 273 26.69 -1.97 23.67
N ASN A 274 26.42 -1.10 24.65
CA ASN A 274 26.09 -1.51 26.03
C ASN A 274 24.57 -1.65 26.18
N GLY A 275 24.12 -2.86 26.55
CA GLY A 275 22.75 -3.36 26.41
C GLY A 275 21.69 -2.93 27.44
N ASP A 276 22.00 -2.07 28.41
CA ASP A 276 21.03 -1.73 29.48
C ASP A 276 20.47 -0.30 29.37
N GLY A 277 21.07 0.58 28.55
CA GLY A 277 20.63 1.95 28.34
C GLY A 277 19.66 2.15 27.17
N GLU A 278 19.55 1.19 26.26
CA GLU A 278 18.78 1.32 25.03
C GLU A 278 17.26 1.32 25.24
N ASP A 279 16.74 0.56 26.21
CA ASP A 279 15.29 0.40 26.38
C ASP A 279 14.64 1.63 27.04
N VAL A 280 15.35 2.28 27.97
CA VAL A 280 14.90 3.56 28.57
C VAL A 280 14.87 4.68 27.52
N ASP A 281 15.80 4.65 26.55
CA ASP A 281 15.85 5.62 25.47
C ASP A 281 14.77 5.39 24.40
N LYS A 282 14.39 4.13 24.14
CA LYS A 282 13.29 3.78 23.22
C LYS A 282 11.94 4.31 23.69
N ASP A 283 11.63 4.18 24.97
CA ASP A 283 10.33 4.60 25.49
C ASP A 283 10.22 6.13 25.54
N LYS A 284 11.31 6.83 25.82
CA LYS A 284 11.39 8.30 25.72
C LYS A 284 11.25 8.80 24.28
N ASP A 285 11.87 8.13 23.31
CA ASP A 285 11.77 8.49 21.89
C ASP A 285 10.35 8.32 21.36
N LYS A 286 9.67 7.23 21.75
CA LYS A 286 8.25 7.01 21.46
C LYS A 286 7.37 8.08 22.11
N GLU A 287 7.54 8.34 23.41
CA GLU A 287 6.79 9.37 24.13
C GLU A 287 6.96 10.75 23.46
N ARG A 288 8.20 11.12 23.10
CA ARG A 288 8.49 12.35 22.39
C ARG A 288 7.77 12.41 21.05
N THR A 289 7.76 11.32 20.30
CA THR A 289 7.09 11.25 19.00
C THR A 289 5.57 11.34 19.14
N ILE A 290 5.00 10.65 20.13
CA ILE A 290 3.56 10.72 20.43
C ILE A 290 3.17 12.15 20.80
N ASN A 291 3.91 12.82 21.69
CA ASN A 291 3.66 14.21 22.05
C ASN A 291 3.73 15.13 20.82
N LYS A 292 4.76 14.98 19.98
CA LYS A 292 4.87 15.74 18.73
C LYS A 292 3.69 15.48 17.80
N ALA A 293 3.17 14.24 17.72
CA ALA A 293 2.00 13.91 16.92
C ALA A 293 0.72 14.55 17.48
N LEU A 294 0.51 14.49 18.80
CA LEU A 294 -0.64 15.11 19.45
C LEU A 294 -0.67 16.63 19.23
N ASP A 295 0.49 17.29 19.23
CA ASP A 295 0.59 18.72 18.93
C ASP A 295 0.39 19.02 17.44
N PHE A 296 1.06 18.26 16.56
CA PHE A 296 0.98 18.47 15.11
C PHE A 296 -0.42 18.27 14.55
N PHE A 297 -1.17 17.28 15.06
CA PHE A 297 -2.53 16.98 14.62
C PHE A 297 -3.61 17.59 15.54
N GLU A 298 -3.23 18.50 16.44
CA GLU A 298 -4.16 19.18 17.36
C GLU A 298 -5.04 18.23 18.19
N ALA A 299 -4.54 17.02 18.46
CA ALA A 299 -5.29 15.91 19.07
C ALA A 299 -5.12 15.83 20.61
N ARG A 300 -4.40 16.77 21.23
CA ARG A 300 -4.07 16.73 22.66
C ARG A 300 -5.31 16.71 23.56
N ALA A 301 -6.29 17.59 23.31
CA ALA A 301 -7.51 17.63 24.11
C ALA A 301 -8.31 16.32 24.00
N ALA A 302 -8.39 15.74 22.80
CA ALA A 302 -9.06 14.45 22.58
C ALA A 302 -8.32 13.30 23.26
N TYR A 303 -6.98 13.33 23.26
CA TYR A 303 -6.16 12.37 23.98
C TYR A 303 -6.38 12.44 25.50
N GLU A 304 -6.36 13.64 26.07
CA GLU A 304 -6.59 13.87 27.50
C GLU A 304 -8.01 13.42 27.92
N ALA A 305 -9.01 13.68 27.07
CA ALA A 305 -10.37 13.19 27.29
C ALA A 305 -10.45 11.66 27.24
N LEU A 306 -9.70 11.02 26.33
CA LEU A 306 -9.68 9.56 26.17
C LEU A 306 -8.99 8.85 27.34
N VAL A 307 -7.88 9.40 27.84
CA VAL A 307 -7.09 8.79 28.92
C VAL A 307 -7.59 9.22 30.31
N GLY A 308 -8.41 10.28 30.38
CA GLY A 308 -8.98 10.84 31.59
C GLY A 308 -7.98 11.65 32.43
N SER A 309 -8.48 12.38 33.44
CA SER A 309 -7.70 13.22 34.35
C SER A 309 -6.68 12.47 35.22
N SER A 310 -6.61 11.14 35.11
CA SER A 310 -5.67 10.27 35.83
C SER A 310 -4.21 10.48 35.42
N GLY A 311 -3.92 11.26 34.38
CA GLY A 311 -2.60 11.84 34.13
C GLY A 311 -1.46 10.84 34.29
N LEU A 312 -1.65 9.58 33.87
CA LEU A 312 -0.58 8.62 33.91
C LEU A 312 0.45 9.12 32.89
N PRO A 313 1.68 9.44 33.33
CA PRO A 313 2.72 9.90 32.43
C PRO A 313 2.86 8.92 31.27
N LEU A 314 3.16 9.45 30.10
CA LEU A 314 3.51 8.63 28.96
C LEU A 314 4.74 7.79 29.37
N GLY A 315 4.60 6.54 29.82
CA GLY A 315 5.75 5.75 30.29
C GLY A 315 5.50 4.66 31.34
N THR A 316 4.37 4.65 32.05
CA THR A 316 4.12 3.59 33.06
C THR A 316 3.43 2.36 32.48
N LYS A 317 4.21 1.41 31.96
CA LYS A 317 3.90 -0.03 31.89
C LYS A 317 2.68 -0.49 31.06
N TRP A 318 1.99 0.39 30.34
CA TRP A 318 0.85 0.00 29.47
C TRP A 318 1.27 -0.40 28.05
N MET A 319 2.53 -0.19 27.66
CA MET A 319 3.04 -0.51 26.32
C MET A 319 3.18 -2.01 26.02
N GLU A 320 3.05 -2.89 27.01
CA GLU A 320 3.02 -4.36 26.81
C GLU A 320 1.64 -4.90 26.41
N VAL A 321 0.57 -4.09 26.54
CA VAL A 321 -0.82 -4.56 26.39
C VAL A 321 -1.33 -4.50 24.95
N LEU A 322 -0.66 -3.76 24.06
CA LEU A 322 -1.05 -3.61 22.65
C LEU A 322 -0.54 -4.77 21.79
N ARG A 323 -1.08 -5.98 22.00
CA ARG A 323 -0.91 -7.10 21.04
C ARG A 323 -1.84 -6.87 19.83
N PRO A 324 -1.33 -6.87 18.58
CA PRO A 324 -2.15 -6.65 17.40
C PRO A 324 -3.14 -7.79 17.11
N ASN A 325 -4.34 -7.40 16.68
CA ASN A 325 -5.34 -8.26 16.02
C ASN A 325 -4.96 -8.46 14.53
N GLU A 326 -5.29 -9.62 13.96
CA GLU A 326 -4.79 -10.11 12.66
C GLU A 326 -5.26 -9.32 11.43
N GLN A 327 -6.25 -8.44 11.57
CA GLN A 327 -6.90 -7.74 10.44
C GLN A 327 -6.19 -6.46 9.96
N ASP A 328 -5.22 -5.91 10.69
CA ASP A 328 -4.55 -4.63 10.34
C ASP A 328 -3.43 -4.78 9.26
N LEU A 329 -3.24 -5.97 8.67
CA LEU A 329 -2.16 -6.22 7.68
C LEU A 329 -2.66 -6.82 6.36
N HIS A 330 -3.97 -6.94 6.15
CA HIS A 330 -4.56 -7.36 4.89
C HIS A 330 -5.10 -6.14 4.14
#